data_AF-A0A1T8A5Z7-F1
#
_entry.id   AF-A0A1T8A5Z7-F1
#
_cell.length_a   1.000
_cell.length_b   1.000
_cell.length_c   1.000
_cell.angle_alpha   90.00
_cell.angle_beta   90.00
_cell.angle_gamma   90.00
#
_symmetry.space_group_name_H-M   'P 1'
#
loop_
_entity.id
_entity.type
_entity.pdbx_description
1 polymer ?
#
loop_
_entity_poly.entity_id
_entity_poly.type
_entity_poly.pdbx_seq_one_letter_code
_entity_poly.pdbx_strand_id
1 'polypeptide(L)'
;MGCTQTVAGTATWPGARIAQSLLTADELPEGTKYDRVVADLGPMTVNSQSQQVVVGGMPSNPQGCADGLSPRLANAGKAGPENTARYIARFNGANIIVSLLRDTIDLTNVKDVATRCAKYEVFFDTNSPGTPMTTEPVQGGPVGVLTYKQTMIMPKGTTSRYMAFANVRGVAMVATSFDLRDPSVKATATMPQTFLDIVGKQVDKIERT
;
A
#
# COMPACT_ATOMS: atom_id res chain seq x y z
N MET A 1 12.26 -1.22 -53.24
CA MET A 1 13.15 -1.89 -52.27
C MET A 1 13.27 -0.96 -51.06
N GLY A 2 12.35 -1.08 -50.09
CA GLY A 2 12.37 -0.28 -48.86
C GLY A 2 12.63 -1.18 -47.68
N CYS A 3 13.82 -1.11 -47.10
CA CYS A 3 14.20 -1.88 -45.91
C CYS A 3 13.45 -1.34 -44.70
N THR A 4 12.47 -2.09 -44.19
CA THR A 4 11.93 -1.92 -42.84
C THR A 4 13.02 -2.29 -41.84
N GLN A 5 13.54 -1.30 -41.12
CA GLN A 5 14.40 -1.53 -39.96
C GLN A 5 13.54 -2.15 -38.86
N THR A 6 13.76 -3.44 -38.59
CA THR A 6 13.19 -4.11 -37.42
C THR A 6 13.83 -3.52 -36.18
N VAL A 7 13.10 -2.68 -35.44
CA VAL A 7 13.53 -2.23 -34.11
C VAL A 7 13.52 -3.45 -33.21
N ALA A 8 14.71 -3.95 -32.85
CA ALA A 8 14.89 -5.04 -31.92
C ALA A 8 14.58 -4.56 -30.49
N GLY A 9 13.30 -4.38 -30.17
CA GLY A 9 12.82 -4.27 -28.81
C GLY A 9 12.24 -5.60 -28.38
N THR A 10 12.79 -6.23 -27.34
CA THR A 10 12.09 -7.31 -26.64
C THR A 10 10.75 -6.76 -26.16
N ALA A 11 9.64 -7.28 -26.68
CA ALA A 11 8.32 -6.91 -26.21
C ALA A 11 8.20 -7.25 -24.72
N THR A 12 8.44 -6.27 -23.86
CA THR A 12 8.18 -6.38 -22.43
C THR A 12 6.68 -6.22 -22.25
N TRP A 13 6.00 -7.32 -21.94
CA TRP A 13 4.59 -7.30 -21.57
C TRP A 13 4.35 -6.27 -20.47
N PRO A 14 3.26 -5.47 -20.50
CA PRO A 14 3.04 -4.39 -19.55
C PRO A 14 3.20 -4.78 -18.07
N GLY A 15 2.79 -6.00 -17.69
CA GLY A 15 3.01 -6.54 -16.34
C GLY A 15 4.48 -6.76 -15.97
N ALA A 16 5.32 -7.14 -16.94
CA ALA A 16 6.75 -7.31 -16.75
C ALA A 16 7.44 -5.98 -16.40
N ARG A 17 6.99 -4.86 -17.00
CA ARG A 17 7.54 -3.53 -16.70
C ARG A 17 7.25 -3.11 -15.26
N ILE A 18 6.00 -3.25 -14.80
CA ILE A 18 5.63 -2.87 -13.42
C ILE A 18 6.33 -3.78 -12.40
N ALA A 19 6.49 -5.07 -12.73
CA ALA A 19 7.23 -6.00 -11.89
C ALA A 19 8.71 -5.63 -11.77
N GLN A 20 9.34 -5.13 -12.84
CA GLN A 20 10.73 -4.65 -12.82
C GLN A 20 10.91 -3.38 -11.97
N SER A 21 9.86 -2.57 -11.84
CA SER A 21 9.87 -1.38 -11.01
C SER A 21 9.79 -1.67 -9.52
N LEU A 22 9.69 -2.93 -9.07
CA LEU A 22 9.74 -3.24 -7.64
C LEU A 22 11.17 -3.26 -7.11
N LEU A 23 11.31 -2.94 -5.82
CA LEU A 23 12.52 -3.29 -5.10
C LEU A 23 12.74 -4.81 -5.11
N THR A 24 14.00 -5.18 -5.18
CA THR A 24 14.51 -6.54 -5.00
C THR A 24 15.08 -6.70 -3.59
N ALA A 25 15.38 -7.94 -3.19
CA ALA A 25 15.96 -8.24 -1.88
C ALA A 25 17.27 -7.47 -1.62
N ASP A 26 18.12 -7.33 -2.64
CA ASP A 26 19.43 -6.65 -2.54
C ASP A 26 19.31 -5.13 -2.39
N GLU A 27 18.14 -4.55 -2.67
CA GLU A 27 17.87 -3.12 -2.51
C GLU A 27 17.32 -2.80 -1.10
N LEU A 28 17.01 -3.82 -0.29
CA LEU A 28 16.55 -3.70 1.09
C LEU A 28 17.71 -3.72 2.09
N PRO A 29 17.53 -3.16 3.31
CA PRO A 29 18.54 -3.26 4.36
C PRO A 29 18.92 -4.71 4.65
N GLU A 30 20.19 -4.96 5.00
CA GLU A 30 20.67 -6.29 5.34
C GLU A 30 19.86 -6.91 6.49
N GLY A 31 19.50 -8.19 6.36
CA GLY A 31 18.71 -8.91 7.35
C GLY A 31 17.19 -8.71 7.24
N THR A 32 16.72 -7.93 6.27
CA THR A 32 15.30 -7.83 5.90
C THR A 32 14.89 -9.10 5.16
N LYS A 33 13.69 -9.64 5.43
CA LYS A 33 13.12 -10.71 4.59
C LYS A 33 12.29 -10.09 3.47
N TYR A 34 12.49 -10.59 2.25
CA TYR A 34 11.77 -10.17 1.06
C TYR A 34 10.88 -11.29 0.56
N ASP A 35 9.63 -10.98 0.24
CA ASP A 35 8.73 -11.91 -0.43
C ASP A 35 8.03 -11.24 -1.60
N ARG A 36 8.19 -11.83 -2.78
CA ARG A 36 7.42 -11.45 -3.96
C ARG A 36 6.02 -12.05 -3.85
N VAL A 37 4.99 -11.22 -3.95
CA VAL A 37 3.61 -11.69 -4.03
C VAL A 37 3.24 -11.83 -5.50
N VAL A 38 3.26 -13.08 -5.97
CA VAL A 38 2.88 -13.46 -7.35
C VAL A 38 1.42 -13.89 -7.44
N ALA A 39 0.73 -14.00 -6.29
CA ALA A 39 -0.62 -14.52 -6.22
C ALA A 39 -1.62 -13.62 -6.96
N ASP A 40 -2.41 -14.28 -7.81
CA ASP A 40 -3.60 -13.77 -8.46
C ASP A 40 -4.62 -13.43 -7.37
N LEU A 41 -4.58 -12.19 -6.88
CA LEU A 41 -5.69 -11.66 -6.11
C LEU A 41 -6.80 -11.56 -7.14
N GLY A 42 -7.74 -12.52 -7.15
CA GLY A 42 -8.94 -12.43 -7.98
C GLY A 42 -9.57 -11.04 -7.87
N PRO A 43 -10.42 -10.64 -8.83
CA PRO A 43 -10.91 -9.28 -8.94
C PRO A 43 -11.37 -8.78 -7.56
N MET A 44 -10.79 -7.67 -7.08
CA MET A 44 -11.29 -6.99 -5.89
C MET A 44 -12.64 -6.39 -6.26
N THR A 45 -13.68 -7.22 -6.34
CA THR A 45 -15.02 -6.79 -6.72
C THR A 45 -15.62 -6.01 -5.57
N VAL A 46 -15.92 -4.73 -5.81
CA VAL A 46 -17.00 -4.05 -5.10
C VAL A 46 -18.29 -4.68 -5.59
N ASN A 47 -18.87 -5.61 -4.82
CA ASN A 47 -20.32 -5.72 -4.84
C ASN A 47 -20.84 -5.02 -3.60
N SER A 48 -21.66 -4.01 -3.82
CA SER A 48 -22.44 -3.35 -2.77
C SER A 48 -23.53 -4.25 -2.18
N GLN A 49 -23.53 -5.57 -2.48
CA GLN A 49 -24.67 -6.46 -2.25
C GLN A 49 -24.35 -7.94 -1.94
N SER A 50 -23.09 -8.39 -1.76
CA SER A 50 -22.86 -9.78 -1.31
C SER A 50 -22.35 -9.89 0.12
N GLN A 51 -23.14 -10.58 0.92
CA GLN A 51 -22.81 -11.09 2.26
C GLN A 51 -21.84 -12.27 2.21
N GLN A 52 -20.77 -12.20 1.41
CA GLN A 52 -19.67 -13.16 1.50
C GLN A 52 -18.61 -12.63 2.47
N VAL A 53 -18.31 -13.43 3.48
CA VAL A 53 -17.35 -13.14 4.55
C VAL A 53 -15.95 -12.96 3.94
N VAL A 54 -15.64 -11.74 3.51
CA VAL A 54 -14.31 -11.31 3.03
C VAL A 54 -13.88 -10.20 3.97
N VAL A 55 -13.57 -10.53 5.23
CA VAL A 55 -13.25 -9.58 6.33
C VAL A 55 -13.84 -8.20 6.05
N GLY A 56 -15.18 -8.14 6.06
CA GLY A 56 -15.91 -6.92 5.69
C GLY A 56 -15.35 -5.78 6.54
N GLY A 57 -15.01 -4.66 5.90
CA GLY A 57 -14.46 -3.51 6.60
C GLY A 57 -15.31 -3.23 7.83
N MET A 58 -14.65 -3.10 8.98
CA MET A 58 -15.34 -2.81 10.24
C MET A 58 -16.26 -1.60 10.01
N PRO A 59 -17.53 -1.63 10.42
CA PRO A 59 -18.37 -0.44 10.38
C PRO A 59 -17.64 0.73 11.03
N SER A 60 -17.86 1.94 10.51
CA SER A 60 -17.20 3.13 11.03
C SER A 60 -18.14 4.32 11.11
N ASN A 61 -17.81 5.25 11.99
CA ASN A 61 -18.46 6.55 12.08
C ASN A 61 -17.41 7.67 12.02
N PRO A 62 -17.35 8.48 10.94
CA PRO A 62 -18.23 8.48 9.78
C PRO A 62 -18.15 7.19 8.92
N GLN A 63 -19.20 6.89 8.17
CA GLN A 63 -19.26 5.70 7.31
C GLN A 63 -18.13 5.72 6.26
N GLY A 64 -17.49 4.56 6.08
CA GLY A 64 -16.42 4.35 5.09
C GLY A 64 -15.02 4.77 5.52
N CYS A 65 -14.82 5.24 6.76
CA CYS A 65 -13.51 5.61 7.28
C CYS A 65 -12.62 4.41 7.67
N ALA A 66 -13.18 3.26 8.04
CA ALA A 66 -12.38 2.05 8.30
C ALA A 66 -11.57 1.59 7.08
N ASP A 67 -12.19 1.65 5.91
CA ASP A 67 -11.59 1.27 4.63
C ASP A 67 -11.11 2.49 3.81
N GLY A 68 -11.25 3.70 4.36
CA GLY A 68 -11.10 4.96 3.64
C GLY A 68 -9.69 5.20 3.09
N LEU A 69 -8.68 4.54 3.64
CA LEU A 69 -7.29 4.57 3.14
C LEU A 69 -6.80 3.18 2.76
N SER A 70 -7.70 2.27 2.43
CA SER A 70 -7.33 0.98 1.87
C SER A 70 -6.93 1.14 0.39
N PRO A 71 -6.12 0.21 -0.15
CA PRO A 71 -5.83 0.15 -1.58
C PRO A 71 -7.08 0.09 -2.48
N ARG A 72 -8.26 -0.25 -1.93
CA ARG A 72 -9.54 -0.28 -2.65
C ARG A 72 -10.06 1.12 -3.01
N LEU A 73 -9.72 2.16 -2.24
CA LEU A 73 -10.16 3.53 -2.53
C LEU A 73 -9.44 4.12 -3.75
N ALA A 74 -8.33 3.52 -4.15
CA ALA A 74 -7.47 4.05 -5.20
C ALA A 74 -8.06 3.86 -6.62
N ASN A 75 -9.28 3.34 -6.79
CA ASN A 75 -9.73 2.76 -8.07
C ASN A 75 -8.69 1.79 -8.64
N ALA A 76 -8.00 1.08 -7.74
CA ALA A 76 -6.86 0.25 -8.12
C ALA A 76 -7.32 -0.71 -9.21
N GLY A 77 -6.74 -0.54 -10.40
CA GLY A 77 -7.16 -1.20 -11.62
C GLY A 77 -7.30 -2.71 -11.48
N LYS A 78 -7.84 -3.36 -12.51
CA LYS A 78 -8.10 -4.80 -12.55
C LYS A 78 -6.97 -5.57 -11.87
N ALA A 79 -7.26 -6.34 -10.83
CA ALA A 79 -6.23 -7.16 -10.20
C ALA A 79 -5.70 -8.19 -11.21
N GLY A 80 -4.47 -8.65 -11.01
CA GLY A 80 -3.81 -9.62 -11.89
C GLY A 80 -2.35 -9.27 -12.19
N PRO A 81 -1.56 -10.25 -12.63
CA PRO A 81 -0.12 -10.09 -12.86
C PRO A 81 0.23 -9.08 -13.97
N GLU A 82 -0.71 -8.79 -14.88
CA GLU A 82 -0.58 -7.78 -15.93
C GLU A 82 -0.82 -6.34 -15.48
N ASN A 83 -1.47 -6.15 -14.32
CA ASN A 83 -1.93 -4.84 -13.86
C ASN A 83 -1.34 -4.44 -12.50
N THR A 84 -0.85 -5.42 -11.72
CA THR A 84 -0.44 -5.21 -10.35
C THR A 84 0.85 -5.97 -10.03
N ALA A 85 1.68 -5.40 -9.17
CA ALA A 85 2.92 -6.02 -8.72
C ALA A 85 3.13 -5.69 -7.23
N ARG A 86 3.31 -6.70 -6.37
CA ARG A 86 3.53 -6.50 -4.94
C ARG A 86 4.73 -7.24 -4.34
N TYR A 87 5.43 -6.62 -3.41
CA TYR A 87 6.32 -7.35 -2.49
C TYR A 87 5.99 -7.02 -1.04
N ILE A 88 6.58 -7.82 -0.16
CA ILE A 88 6.52 -7.67 1.28
C ILE A 88 7.97 -7.56 1.78
N ALA A 89 8.28 -6.47 2.48
CA ALA A 89 9.53 -6.30 3.22
C ALA A 89 9.24 -6.49 4.70
N ARG A 90 9.74 -7.59 5.29
CA ARG A 90 9.57 -7.88 6.71
C ARG A 90 10.80 -7.46 7.49
N PHE A 91 10.55 -6.71 8.55
CA PHE A 91 11.47 -6.32 9.61
C PHE A 91 10.94 -6.87 10.93
N ASN A 92 11.81 -7.09 11.91
CA ASN A 92 11.35 -7.24 13.27
C ASN A 92 10.77 -5.90 13.76
N GLY A 93 9.49 -5.89 14.07
CA GLY A 93 8.72 -4.69 14.44
C GLY A 93 7.76 -4.23 13.36
N ALA A 94 7.96 -4.58 12.08
CA ALA A 94 7.04 -4.15 11.02
C ALA A 94 7.07 -5.03 9.78
N ASN A 95 5.90 -5.18 9.17
CA ASN A 95 5.73 -5.74 7.85
C ASN A 95 5.26 -4.66 6.88
N ILE A 96 6.03 -4.35 5.84
CA ILE A 96 5.70 -3.31 4.85
C ILE A 96 5.32 -3.97 3.54
N ILE A 97 4.06 -3.78 3.15
CA ILE A 97 3.53 -4.26 1.88
C ILE A 97 3.56 -3.10 0.90
N VAL A 98 4.20 -3.30 -0.25
CA VAL A 98 4.26 -2.33 -1.34
C VAL A 98 3.58 -2.91 -2.55
N SER A 99 2.58 -2.21 -3.09
CA SER A 99 1.86 -2.57 -4.30
C SER A 99 2.02 -1.49 -5.34
N LEU A 100 2.39 -1.88 -6.56
CA LEU A 100 2.35 -1.06 -7.75
C LEU A 100 1.14 -1.45 -8.60
N LEU A 101 0.51 -0.45 -9.19
CA LEU A 101 -0.63 -0.58 -10.07
C LEU A 101 -0.25 0.09 -11.39
N ARG A 102 -0.63 -0.54 -12.51
CA ARG A 102 -0.34 -0.01 -13.84
C ARG A 102 -0.90 1.39 -14.04
N ASP A 103 -2.08 1.62 -13.51
CA ASP A 103 -2.85 2.83 -13.71
C ASP A 103 -2.68 3.77 -12.50
N THR A 104 -2.94 5.06 -12.69
CA THR A 104 -2.87 6.06 -11.63
C THR A 104 -4.08 6.02 -10.70
N ILE A 105 -3.91 6.57 -9.50
CA ILE A 105 -4.95 6.65 -8.48
C ILE A 105 -5.35 8.12 -8.24
N ASP A 106 -6.59 8.35 -7.78
CA ASP A 106 -7.07 9.69 -7.45
C ASP A 106 -6.51 10.16 -6.09
N LEU A 107 -5.35 10.82 -6.13
CA LEU A 107 -4.68 11.35 -4.94
C LEU A 107 -5.49 12.48 -4.27
N THR A 108 -6.35 13.18 -5.00
CA THR A 108 -7.24 14.20 -4.43
C THR A 108 -8.28 13.52 -3.55
N ASN A 109 -8.95 12.48 -4.06
CA ASN A 109 -9.89 11.70 -3.28
C ASN A 109 -9.22 11.04 -2.06
N VAL A 110 -7.99 10.53 -2.18
CA VAL A 110 -7.23 10.00 -1.03
C VAL A 110 -7.05 11.07 0.06
N LYS A 111 -6.66 12.30 -0.33
CA LYS A 111 -6.47 13.41 0.61
C LYS A 111 -7.78 13.84 1.26
N ASP A 112 -8.86 13.89 0.49
CA ASP A 112 -10.19 14.27 0.98
C ASP A 112 -10.70 13.25 2.01
N VAL A 113 -10.54 11.94 1.71
CA VAL A 113 -10.92 10.88 2.65
C VAL A 113 -10.03 10.90 3.90
N ALA A 114 -8.72 11.09 3.77
CA ALA A 114 -7.83 11.22 4.94
C ALA A 114 -8.26 12.39 5.84
N THR A 115 -8.69 13.51 5.24
CA THR A 115 -9.14 14.70 5.97
C THR A 115 -10.47 14.45 6.67
N ARG A 116 -11.45 13.88 5.96
CA ARG A 116 -12.74 13.50 6.54
C ARG A 116 -12.60 12.48 7.67
N CYS A 117 -11.66 11.55 7.52
CA CYS A 117 -11.40 10.46 8.46
C CYS A 117 -10.22 10.76 9.41
N ALA A 118 -9.96 12.03 9.70
CA ALA A 118 -8.92 12.44 10.65
C ALA A 118 -9.19 11.94 12.07
N LYS A 119 -10.46 11.85 12.46
CA LYS A 119 -10.95 11.22 13.69
C LYS A 119 -12.22 10.46 13.37
N TYR A 120 -12.29 9.19 13.75
CA TYR A 120 -13.45 8.34 13.52
C TYR A 120 -13.48 7.19 14.51
N GLU A 121 -14.57 6.44 14.56
CA GLU A 121 -14.68 5.22 15.34
C GLU A 121 -14.85 4.03 14.41
N VAL A 122 -14.33 2.88 14.82
CA VAL A 122 -14.61 1.57 14.20
C VAL A 122 -15.31 0.67 15.19
N PHE A 123 -16.17 -0.20 14.67
CA PHE A 123 -17.00 -1.09 15.47
C PHE A 123 -16.68 -2.53 15.07
N PHE A 124 -16.39 -3.40 16.05
CA PHE A 124 -16.19 -4.83 15.80
C PHE A 124 -17.51 -5.55 15.49
N ASP A 125 -18.60 -5.05 16.07
CA ASP A 125 -19.98 -5.44 15.80
C ASP A 125 -20.92 -4.26 16.16
N THR A 126 -22.21 -4.37 15.86
CA THR A 126 -23.20 -3.29 16.05
C THR A 126 -23.49 -2.93 17.51
N ASN A 127 -23.11 -3.78 18.46
CA ASN A 127 -23.36 -3.59 19.89
C ASN A 127 -22.09 -3.25 20.69
N SER A 128 -20.92 -3.35 20.06
CA SER A 128 -19.63 -3.01 20.66
C SER A 128 -19.47 -1.48 20.80
N PRO A 129 -18.83 -0.99 21.88
CA PRO A 129 -18.42 0.40 21.94
C PRO A 129 -17.43 0.71 20.81
N GLY A 130 -17.53 1.90 20.24
CA GLY A 130 -16.62 2.37 19.20
C GLY A 130 -15.17 2.36 19.67
N THR A 131 -14.28 1.86 18.82
CA THR A 131 -12.83 2.00 19.03
C THR A 131 -12.37 3.26 18.31
N PRO A 132 -11.85 4.27 19.04
CA PRO A 132 -11.40 5.50 18.41
C PRO A 132 -10.19 5.27 17.51
N MET A 133 -10.22 5.94 16.37
CA MET A 133 -9.19 5.95 15.35
C MET A 133 -8.80 7.39 15.01
N THR A 134 -7.52 7.63 14.75
CA THR A 134 -7.06 8.89 14.16
C THR A 134 -6.30 8.64 12.87
N THR A 135 -6.35 9.61 11.95
CA THR A 135 -5.56 9.63 10.71
C THR A 135 -4.87 10.98 10.61
N GLU A 136 -3.54 10.98 10.51
CA GLU A 136 -2.73 12.20 10.54
C GLU A 136 -1.69 12.18 9.40
N PRO A 137 -1.41 13.31 8.75
CA PRO A 137 -0.35 13.38 7.76
C PRO A 137 1.02 13.18 8.42
N VAL A 138 1.92 12.49 7.73
CA VAL A 138 3.30 12.26 8.17
C VAL A 138 4.23 13.15 7.37
N GLN A 139 5.05 13.93 8.08
CA GLN A 139 6.07 14.79 7.48
C GLN A 139 7.37 14.00 7.22
N GLY A 140 8.23 14.52 6.33
CA GLY A 140 9.54 13.92 6.04
C GLY A 140 9.52 12.77 5.04
N GLY A 141 8.38 12.51 4.40
CA GLY A 141 8.30 11.57 3.27
C GLY A 141 8.80 12.17 1.95
N PRO A 142 8.94 11.35 0.89
CA PRO A 142 9.39 11.83 -0.41
C PRO A 142 8.42 12.86 -1.02
N VAL A 143 8.96 13.78 -1.82
CA VAL A 143 8.16 14.83 -2.50
C VAL A 143 7.12 14.17 -3.41
N GLY A 144 5.88 14.67 -3.36
CA GLY A 144 4.78 14.16 -4.18
C GLY A 144 4.13 12.87 -3.66
N VAL A 145 4.53 12.38 -2.48
CA VAL A 145 3.92 11.20 -1.84
C VAL A 145 3.03 11.62 -0.69
N LEU A 146 1.75 11.23 -0.73
CA LEU A 146 0.84 11.39 0.40
C LEU A 146 1.13 10.30 1.43
N THR A 147 1.56 10.68 2.63
CA THR A 147 1.85 9.74 3.71
C THR A 147 1.00 10.02 4.93
N TYR A 148 0.38 8.97 5.49
CA TYR A 148 -0.50 9.06 6.64
C TYR A 148 -0.14 8.03 7.71
N LYS A 149 -0.27 8.44 8.97
CA LYS A 149 -0.29 7.56 10.13
C LYS A 149 -1.74 7.37 10.54
N GLN A 150 -2.14 6.12 10.73
CA GLN A 150 -3.41 5.79 11.31
C GLN A 150 -3.21 5.08 12.65
N THR A 151 -3.86 5.60 13.69
CA THR A 151 -3.70 5.10 15.07
C THR A 151 -5.03 4.55 15.55
N MET A 152 -5.02 3.30 16.00
CA MET A 152 -6.12 2.70 16.77
C MET A 152 -5.85 2.88 18.25
N ILE A 153 -6.83 3.43 18.97
CA ILE A 153 -6.73 3.72 20.40
C ILE A 153 -7.52 2.66 21.16
N MET A 154 -6.81 1.72 21.77
CA MET A 154 -7.41 0.69 22.62
C MET A 154 -7.18 1.00 24.10
N PRO A 155 -7.99 0.44 25.02
CA PRO A 155 -7.81 0.65 26.46
C PRO A 155 -6.42 0.23 26.97
N LYS A 156 -5.79 -0.77 26.34
CA LYS A 156 -4.49 -1.33 26.73
C LYS A 156 -3.30 -0.73 25.96
N GLY A 157 -3.54 0.30 25.15
CA GLY A 157 -2.49 0.96 24.37
C GLY A 157 -2.93 1.31 22.95
N THR A 158 -2.01 1.89 22.19
CA THR A 158 -2.25 2.29 20.81
C THR A 158 -1.47 1.40 19.85
N THR A 159 -2.06 1.14 18.68
CA THR A 159 -1.38 0.49 17.56
C THR A 159 -1.45 1.41 16.36
N SER A 160 -0.34 1.56 15.64
CA SER A 160 -0.27 2.50 14.51
C SER A 160 0.12 1.77 13.23
N ARG A 161 -0.43 2.23 12.11
CA ARG A 161 0.03 1.85 10.77
C ARG A 161 0.36 3.07 9.94
N TYR A 162 1.25 2.90 8.99
CA TYR A 162 1.66 3.94 8.05
C TYR A 162 1.22 3.54 6.65
N MET A 163 0.76 4.52 5.88
CA MET A 163 0.27 4.33 4.52
C MET A 163 0.86 5.42 3.63
N ALA A 164 1.24 5.05 2.41
CA ALA A 164 1.76 5.99 1.42
C ALA A 164 1.11 5.77 0.06
N PHE A 165 0.86 6.87 -0.65
CA PHE A 165 0.18 6.91 -1.95
C PHE A 165 0.92 7.86 -2.87
N ALA A 166 1.25 7.40 -4.08
CA ALA A 166 1.88 8.22 -5.09
C ALA A 166 1.50 7.77 -6.50
N ASN A 167 1.53 8.70 -7.45
CA ASN A 167 1.58 8.42 -8.88
C ASN A 167 2.96 8.83 -9.38
N VAL A 168 3.72 7.88 -9.90
CA VAL A 168 5.11 8.07 -10.34
C VAL A 168 5.25 7.47 -11.75
N ARG A 169 5.66 8.27 -12.74
CA ARG A 169 5.80 7.82 -14.15
C ARG A 169 4.59 7.07 -14.72
N GLY A 170 3.38 7.42 -14.28
CA GLY A 170 2.13 6.78 -14.72
C GLY A 170 1.78 5.48 -14.00
N VAL A 171 2.60 5.03 -13.05
CA VAL A 171 2.34 3.89 -12.15
C VAL A 171 1.89 4.43 -10.80
N ALA A 172 0.84 3.85 -10.22
CA ALA A 172 0.51 4.15 -8.84
C ALA A 172 1.25 3.23 -7.87
N MET A 173 1.72 3.81 -6.77
CA MET A 173 2.31 3.11 -5.64
C MET A 173 1.40 3.26 -4.42
N VAL A 174 1.10 2.13 -3.78
CA VAL A 174 0.43 2.07 -2.49
C VAL A 174 1.28 1.23 -1.54
N ALA A 175 1.70 1.82 -0.42
CA ALA A 175 2.44 1.12 0.63
C ALA A 175 1.65 1.13 1.95
N THR A 176 1.74 0.06 2.72
CA THR A 176 1.11 -0.04 4.05
C THR A 176 1.99 -0.84 5.00
N SER A 177 2.18 -0.33 6.21
CA SER A 177 2.85 -1.05 7.29
C SER A 177 1.85 -1.76 8.21
N PHE A 178 2.26 -2.90 8.76
CA PHE A 178 1.56 -3.60 9.83
C PHE A 178 2.57 -3.94 10.92
N ASP A 179 2.19 -3.82 12.19
CA ASP A 179 3.05 -4.27 13.28
C ASP A 179 3.29 -5.79 13.16
N LEU A 180 4.55 -6.20 13.15
CA LEU A 180 4.95 -7.60 13.09
C LEU A 180 6.17 -7.81 13.98
N ARG A 181 6.00 -8.47 15.13
CA ARG A 181 7.13 -8.90 15.96
C ARG A 181 7.57 -10.28 15.50
N ASP A 182 8.71 -10.34 14.81
CA ASP A 182 9.31 -11.59 14.35
C ASP A 182 10.80 -11.59 14.75
N PRO A 183 11.17 -12.22 15.87
CA PRO A 183 12.56 -12.25 16.34
C PRO A 183 13.49 -13.06 15.42
N SER A 184 12.96 -13.79 14.43
CA SER A 184 13.77 -14.48 13.42
C SER A 184 14.26 -13.55 12.30
N VAL A 185 13.73 -12.34 12.19
CA VAL A 185 14.17 -11.31 11.24
C VAL A 185 15.23 -10.44 11.91
N LYS A 186 16.43 -10.36 11.33
CA LYS A 186 17.56 -9.64 11.93
C LYS A 186 17.40 -8.12 11.82
N ALA A 187 16.90 -7.64 10.69
CA ALA A 187 16.66 -6.21 10.51
C ALA A 187 15.50 -5.75 11.40
N THR A 188 15.70 -4.70 12.18
CA THR A 188 14.68 -4.11 13.05
C THR A 188 14.08 -2.87 12.39
N ALA A 189 12.78 -2.69 12.53
CA ALA A 189 12.08 -1.50 12.05
C ALA A 189 12.01 -0.41 13.13
N THR A 190 12.27 0.83 12.71
CA THR A 190 12.04 2.05 13.49
C THR A 190 11.03 2.92 12.75
N MET A 191 9.77 2.91 13.20
CA MET A 191 8.70 3.71 12.59
C MET A 191 8.72 5.17 13.05
N PRO A 192 8.41 6.15 12.18
CA PRO A 192 8.04 6.00 10.77
C PRO A 192 9.23 5.83 9.82
N GLN A 193 10.48 6.03 10.26
CA GLN A 193 11.63 6.19 9.38
C GLN A 193 11.83 5.02 8.41
N THR A 194 11.80 3.77 8.90
CA THR A 194 11.95 2.59 8.03
C THR A 194 10.86 2.54 6.95
N PHE A 195 9.63 2.98 7.25
CA PHE A 195 8.57 3.05 6.25
C PHE A 195 8.85 4.13 5.20
N LEU A 196 9.26 5.32 5.64
CA LEU A 196 9.60 6.43 4.73
C LEU A 196 10.80 6.07 3.83
N ASP A 197 11.79 5.37 4.35
CA ASP A 197 12.96 4.92 3.57
C ASP A 197 12.57 3.92 2.48
N ILE A 198 11.70 2.95 2.80
CA ILE A 198 11.19 1.99 1.81
C ILE A 198 10.36 2.69 0.73
N VAL A 199 9.50 3.63 1.13
CA VAL A 199 8.69 4.43 0.21
C VAL A 199 9.58 5.26 -0.71
N GLY A 200 10.62 5.93 -0.18
CA GLY A 200 11.59 6.70 -0.97
C GLY A 200 12.33 5.84 -1.99
N LYS A 201 12.93 4.74 -1.54
CA LYS A 201 13.61 3.79 -2.44
C LYS A 201 12.69 3.27 -3.55
N GLN A 202 11.43 2.99 -3.22
CA GLN A 202 10.47 2.50 -4.18
C GLN A 202 10.09 3.58 -5.22
N VAL A 203 9.90 4.83 -4.81
CA VAL A 203 9.68 5.95 -5.74
C VAL A 203 10.88 6.10 -6.68
N ASP A 204 12.10 6.10 -6.13
CA ASP A 204 13.34 6.21 -6.92
C ASP A 204 13.47 5.06 -7.93
N LYS A 205 13.08 3.84 -7.53
CA LYS A 205 13.05 2.67 -8.43
C LYS A 205 12.07 2.84 -9.58
N ILE A 206 10.89 3.41 -9.34
CA ILE A 206 9.91 3.66 -10.41
C ILE A 206 10.42 4.75 -11.35
N GLU A 207 11.03 5.82 -10.83
CA GLU A 207 11.58 6.91 -11.65
C GLU A 207 12.68 6.45 -12.61
N ARG A 208 13.46 5.43 -12.23
CA ARG A 208 14.60 4.91 -13.01
C ARG A 208 14.29 3.71 -13.93
N THR A 209 13.03 3.24 -13.99
CA THR A 209 12.61 2.05 -14.76
C THR A 209 11.65 2.40 -15.89
#